data_AF-A0A2S6PL80-F1
#
_entry.id   AF-A0A2S6PL80-F1
#
_cell.length_a   1.000
_cell.length_b   1.000
_cell.length_c   1.000
_cell.angle_alpha   90.00
_cell.angle_beta   90.00
_cell.angle_gamma   90.00
#
_symmetry.space_group_name_H-M   'P 1'
#
loop_
_entity.id
_entity.type
_entity.pdbx_description
1 polymer ?
#
loop_
_entity_poly.entity_id
_entity_poly.type
_entity_poly.pdbx_seq_one_letter_code
_entity_poly.pdbx_strand_id
1 'polypeptide(L)'
;MVRAAIDQHAAFHGVNIHVEAKGSYPNNTNVRGDSDVDIKVQLNECFYYDGQVPILAGPDYTGSWTKDVLRREVYAALDASFGNVESDHNIAFYVPEVPGSRPSTDVVPCFKYVLYDGAAPGGMYEGSVVFGRDGKKIVNWPELQFANGRAKNTATHQRYKFVVRVLKNVENDLTAEGVIEALPSYFSECLIYNVPNPVFLNGDLDDAVSASLAEVYRQLDSATERQLMQEPNEIKMLFGSEQKWREQDALDLILHGWRYLNYGG
;
A
#
# COMPACT_ATOMS: atom_id res chain seq x y z
N MET A 1 -6.98 17.48 8.17
CA MET A 1 -7.91 18.05 7.17
C MET A 1 -8.98 17.06 6.75
N VAL A 2 -8.67 15.92 6.13
CA VAL A 2 -9.68 14.96 5.64
C VAL A 2 -10.55 14.45 6.77
N ARG A 3 -9.96 14.07 7.91
CA ARG A 3 -10.72 13.68 9.11
C ARG A 3 -11.73 14.74 9.53
N ALA A 4 -11.34 16.01 9.58
CA ALA A 4 -12.24 17.11 9.93
C ALA A 4 -13.37 17.30 8.91
N ALA A 5 -13.09 17.11 7.61
CA ALA A 5 -14.11 17.16 6.56
C ALA A 5 -15.16 16.04 6.74
N ILE A 6 -14.71 14.82 7.04
CA ILE A 6 -15.58 13.68 7.31
C ILE A 6 -16.38 13.89 8.60
N ASP A 7 -15.73 14.34 9.68
CA ASP A 7 -16.36 14.55 10.99
C ASP A 7 -17.45 15.62 10.97
N GLN A 8 -17.37 16.61 10.07
CA GLN A 8 -18.36 17.68 9.91
C GLN A 8 -19.54 17.29 9.00
N HIS A 9 -19.41 16.21 8.23
CA HIS A 9 -20.42 15.81 7.26
C HIS A 9 -21.55 15.05 7.95
N ALA A 10 -22.76 15.61 7.92
CA ALA A 10 -23.89 15.12 8.70
C ALA A 10 -24.26 13.65 8.44
N ALA A 11 -24.02 13.14 7.23
CA ALA A 11 -24.31 11.74 6.90
C ALA A 11 -23.43 10.74 7.66
N PHE A 12 -22.26 11.16 8.17
CA PHE A 12 -21.35 10.31 8.95
C PHE A 12 -21.52 10.45 10.47
N HIS A 13 -22.43 11.31 10.95
CA HIS A 13 -22.68 11.42 12.38
C HIS A 13 -23.25 10.11 12.96
N GLY A 14 -22.57 9.57 13.97
CA GLY A 14 -22.96 8.30 14.61
C GLY A 14 -22.63 7.06 13.78
N VAL A 15 -21.92 7.20 12.66
CA VAL A 15 -21.48 6.10 11.80
C VAL A 15 -20.09 5.67 12.22
N ASN A 16 -19.87 4.37 12.36
CA ASN A 16 -18.55 3.81 12.61
C ASN A 16 -17.68 3.93 11.34
N ILE A 17 -16.92 5.03 11.26
CA ILE A 17 -16.04 5.35 10.14
C ILE A 17 -14.63 5.70 10.65
N HIS A 18 -13.61 5.12 10.03
CA HIS A 18 -12.21 5.38 10.34
C HIS A 18 -11.54 6.19 9.23
N VAL A 19 -10.83 7.27 9.60
CA VAL A 19 -10.10 8.12 8.65
C VAL A 19 -8.61 8.09 8.95
N GLU A 20 -7.85 7.28 8.23
CA GLU A 20 -6.46 6.96 8.60
C GLU A 20 -5.53 7.13 7.41
N ALA A 21 -4.31 7.61 7.68
CA ALA A 21 -3.27 7.60 6.67
C ALA A 21 -2.85 6.15 6.37
N LYS A 22 -2.58 5.86 5.10
CA LYS A 22 -2.00 4.59 4.61
C LYS A 22 -0.76 4.88 3.77
N GLY A 23 -0.10 3.83 3.29
CA GLY A 23 1.01 3.95 2.35
C GLY A 23 2.31 4.45 3.00
N SER A 24 3.08 5.22 2.23
CA SER A 24 4.48 5.52 2.52
C SER A 24 4.70 6.34 3.80
N TYR A 25 3.78 7.24 4.14
CA TYR A 25 3.87 8.10 5.32
C TYR A 25 3.79 7.31 6.64
N PRO A 26 2.71 6.56 6.94
CA PRO A 26 2.69 5.67 8.11
C PRO A 26 3.81 4.63 8.09
N ASN A 27 4.15 4.10 6.91
CA ASN A 27 5.21 3.12 6.78
C ASN A 27 6.62 3.72 6.89
N ASN A 28 6.79 5.04 7.00
CA ASN A 28 8.10 5.72 7.06
C ASN A 28 9.02 5.30 5.91
N THR A 29 8.44 5.16 4.72
CA THR A 29 9.09 4.83 3.43
C THR A 29 8.85 5.93 2.39
N ASN A 30 8.35 7.09 2.80
CA ASN A 30 8.22 8.26 1.93
C ASN A 30 9.61 8.83 1.57
N VAL A 31 9.73 9.32 0.34
CA VAL A 31 10.91 9.99 -0.22
C VAL A 31 10.47 11.33 -0.81
N ARG A 32 11.40 12.25 -1.07
CA ARG A 32 11.05 13.62 -1.49
C ARG A 32 10.26 13.68 -2.80
N GLY A 33 10.48 12.71 -3.70
CA GLY A 33 9.73 12.59 -4.96
C GLY A 33 8.27 12.13 -4.79
N ASP A 34 7.91 11.60 -3.61
CA ASP A 34 6.60 10.97 -3.36
C ASP A 34 5.89 11.75 -2.23
N SER A 35 5.45 12.97 -2.52
CA SER A 35 4.84 13.86 -1.52
C SER A 35 3.38 13.54 -1.19
N ASP A 36 2.71 12.76 -2.05
CA ASP A 36 1.28 12.50 -1.93
C ASP A 36 0.94 11.70 -0.68
N VAL A 37 -0.10 12.14 0.04
CA VAL A 37 -0.61 11.44 1.22
C VAL A 37 -1.79 10.58 0.82
N ASP A 38 -1.72 9.29 1.11
CA ASP A 38 -2.88 8.41 1.00
C ASP A 38 -3.69 8.40 2.31
N ILE A 39 -4.99 8.71 2.22
CA ILE A 39 -5.94 8.59 3.34
C ILE A 39 -7.01 7.57 2.95
N LYS A 40 -7.26 6.57 3.80
CA LYS A 40 -8.48 5.75 3.70
C LYS A 40 -9.59 6.36 4.52
N VAL A 41 -10.81 6.30 3.98
CA VAL A 41 -12.06 6.59 4.69
C VAL A 41 -12.85 5.28 4.73
N GLN A 42 -12.69 4.54 5.82
CA GLN A 42 -13.15 3.17 5.96
C GLN A 42 -14.46 3.10 6.75
N LEU A 43 -15.52 2.64 6.10
CA LEU A 43 -16.78 2.32 6.77
C LEU A 43 -16.68 0.96 7.48
N ASN A 44 -17.08 0.92 8.74
CA ASN A 44 -17.09 -0.28 9.60
C ASN A 44 -18.49 -0.68 10.09
N GLU A 45 -19.56 0.02 9.69
CA GLU A 45 -20.96 -0.35 9.97
C GLU A 45 -21.35 -1.71 9.36
N CYS A 46 -20.77 -2.00 8.20
CA CYS A 46 -20.88 -3.28 7.52
C CYS A 46 -19.50 -3.64 6.95
N PHE A 47 -19.35 -4.91 6.57
CA PHE A 47 -18.10 -5.41 6.02
C PHE A 47 -18.38 -6.43 4.92
N TYR A 48 -17.42 -6.57 4.03
CA TYR A 48 -17.38 -7.65 3.05
C TYR A 48 -16.51 -8.78 3.60
N TYR A 49 -16.80 -10.00 3.20
CA TYR A 49 -15.99 -11.14 3.62
C TYR A 49 -15.83 -12.17 2.50
N ASP A 50 -14.77 -12.97 2.61
CA ASP A 50 -14.58 -14.21 1.85
C ASP A 50 -13.99 -15.29 2.80
N GLY A 51 -13.79 -16.51 2.30
CA GLY A 51 -13.11 -17.59 3.02
C GLY A 51 -14.05 -18.62 3.66
N GLN A 52 -13.57 -19.33 4.67
CA GLN A 52 -14.33 -20.35 5.40
C GLN A 52 -15.24 -19.70 6.43
N VAL A 53 -16.33 -19.11 5.94
CA VAL A 53 -17.28 -18.35 6.76
C VAL A 53 -17.86 -19.24 7.85
N PRO A 54 -17.81 -18.83 9.14
CA PRO A 54 -18.45 -19.57 10.21
C PRO A 54 -19.95 -19.73 9.96
N ILE A 55 -20.53 -20.87 10.37
CA ILE A 55 -21.98 -21.15 10.27
C ILE A 55 -22.84 -20.07 10.95
N LEU A 56 -22.26 -19.31 11.89
CA LEU A 56 -22.89 -18.22 12.64
C LEU A 56 -22.65 -16.83 12.04
N ALA A 57 -22.31 -16.70 10.75
CA ALA A 57 -22.30 -15.39 10.10
C ALA A 57 -23.66 -14.72 10.33
N GLY A 58 -23.64 -13.46 10.78
CA GLY A 58 -24.86 -12.70 11.04
C GLY A 58 -25.74 -12.55 9.80
N PRO A 59 -26.96 -12.03 9.93
CA PRO A 59 -27.81 -11.78 8.76
C PRO A 59 -27.15 -10.80 7.80
N ASP A 60 -27.52 -10.89 6.52
CA ASP A 60 -27.09 -9.93 5.50
C ASP A 60 -27.41 -8.49 5.92
N TYR A 61 -26.50 -7.58 5.60
CA TYR A 61 -26.66 -6.17 5.89
C TYR A 61 -27.82 -5.57 5.07
N THR A 62 -28.80 -4.98 5.77
CA THR A 62 -29.99 -4.35 5.16
C THR A 62 -30.02 -2.83 5.32
N GLY A 63 -28.93 -2.23 5.81
CA GLY A 63 -28.84 -0.78 6.01
C GLY A 63 -28.56 -0.02 4.71
N SER A 64 -28.44 1.31 4.83
CA SER A 64 -28.34 2.23 3.69
C SER A 64 -26.93 2.36 3.10
N TRP A 65 -25.90 1.86 3.78
CA TRP A 65 -24.52 2.00 3.30
C TRP A 65 -24.20 1.01 2.18
N THR A 66 -24.12 1.53 0.97
CA THR A 66 -23.63 0.83 -0.22
C THR A 66 -22.34 1.47 -0.74
N LYS A 67 -21.62 0.79 -1.64
CA LYS A 67 -20.41 1.36 -2.27
C LYS A 67 -20.64 2.72 -2.94
N ASP A 68 -21.81 2.89 -3.57
CA ASP A 68 -22.17 4.14 -4.26
C ASP A 68 -22.54 5.24 -3.26
N VAL A 69 -23.24 4.87 -2.17
CA VAL A 69 -23.57 5.80 -1.08
C VAL A 69 -22.30 6.27 -0.39
N LEU A 70 -21.41 5.35 0.01
CA LEU A 70 -20.14 5.73 0.65
C LEU A 70 -19.32 6.66 -0.24
N ARG A 71 -19.14 6.30 -1.52
CA ARG A 71 -18.38 7.14 -2.46
C ARG A 71 -19.00 8.53 -2.60
N ARG A 72 -20.33 8.63 -2.75
CA ARG A 72 -21.05 9.91 -2.84
C ARG A 72 -20.89 10.76 -1.58
N GLU A 73 -21.09 10.18 -0.39
CA GLU A 73 -21.01 10.93 0.87
C GLU A 73 -19.58 11.38 1.17
N VAL A 74 -18.56 10.56 0.86
CA VAL A 74 -17.16 10.98 0.97
C VAL A 74 -16.86 12.13 0.01
N TYR A 75 -17.30 12.06 -1.25
CA TYR A 75 -17.14 13.17 -2.19
C TYR A 75 -17.78 14.46 -1.65
N ALA A 76 -19.04 14.40 -1.21
CA ALA A 76 -19.76 15.55 -0.70
C ALA A 76 -19.05 16.20 0.51
N ALA A 77 -18.54 15.39 1.44
CA ALA A 77 -17.78 15.87 2.59
C ALA A 77 -16.47 16.58 2.19
N LEU A 78 -15.73 16.00 1.24
CA LEU A 78 -14.49 16.58 0.74
C LEU A 78 -14.75 17.86 -0.05
N ASP A 79 -15.73 17.85 -0.96
CA ASP A 79 -16.06 18.99 -1.82
C ASP A 79 -16.56 20.19 -0.99
N ALA A 80 -17.39 19.95 0.01
CA ALA A 80 -17.82 20.99 0.95
C ALA A 80 -16.66 21.64 1.72
N SER A 81 -15.56 20.91 1.95
CA SER A 81 -14.41 21.38 2.73
C SER A 81 -13.29 21.99 1.86
N PHE A 82 -13.11 21.51 0.64
CA PHE A 82 -11.97 21.86 -0.22
C PHE A 82 -12.37 22.58 -1.51
N GLY A 83 -13.56 22.31 -2.06
CA GLY A 83 -14.13 22.96 -3.25
C GLY A 83 -13.43 22.68 -4.59
N ASN A 84 -12.35 21.89 -4.60
CA ASN A 84 -11.57 21.55 -5.78
C ASN A 84 -11.16 20.07 -5.81
N VAL A 85 -12.10 19.18 -5.45
CA VAL A 85 -11.84 17.74 -5.36
C VAL A 85 -12.02 17.08 -6.73
N GLU A 86 -11.01 16.37 -7.20
CA GLU A 86 -11.09 15.59 -8.43
C GLU A 86 -11.71 14.22 -8.15
N SER A 87 -12.86 13.95 -8.77
CA SER A 87 -13.63 12.72 -8.56
C SER A 87 -13.44 11.65 -9.63
N ASP A 88 -12.64 11.95 -10.66
CA ASP A 88 -12.60 11.12 -11.85
C ASP A 88 -11.70 9.89 -11.74
N HIS A 89 -10.84 9.84 -10.73
CA HIS A 89 -9.97 8.71 -10.46
C HIS A 89 -10.77 7.44 -10.11
N ASN A 90 -10.27 6.28 -10.55
CA ASN A 90 -11.01 5.02 -10.46
C ASN A 90 -11.32 4.62 -9.00
N ILE A 91 -10.34 4.80 -8.09
CA ILE A 91 -10.43 4.30 -6.71
C ILE A 91 -10.42 5.40 -5.64
N ALA A 92 -9.86 6.57 -5.94
CA ALA A 92 -9.66 7.65 -4.99
C ALA A 92 -10.41 8.92 -5.41
N PHE A 93 -10.49 9.86 -4.49
CA PHE A 93 -10.67 11.28 -4.76
C PHE A 93 -9.33 11.96 -4.59
N TYR A 94 -8.93 12.78 -5.56
CA TYR A 94 -7.70 13.53 -5.45
C TYR A 94 -8.01 14.93 -4.93
N VAL A 95 -7.35 15.29 -3.82
CA VAL A 95 -7.39 16.63 -3.24
C VAL A 95 -6.07 17.32 -3.61
N PRO A 96 -6.08 18.29 -4.53
CA PRO A 96 -4.86 18.94 -5.03
C PRO A 96 -4.07 19.61 -3.91
N GLU A 97 -2.75 19.68 -4.04
CA GLU A 97 -1.89 20.36 -3.08
C GLU A 97 -2.21 21.86 -2.95
N VAL A 98 -1.82 22.45 -1.82
CA VAL A 98 -1.79 23.91 -1.64
C VAL A 98 -0.37 24.28 -1.24
N PRO A 99 0.40 24.91 -2.15
CA PRO A 99 1.81 25.26 -1.90
C PRO A 99 1.99 26.02 -0.59
N GLY A 100 2.94 25.56 0.24
CA GLY A 100 3.24 26.15 1.55
C GLY A 100 2.22 25.84 2.66
N SER A 101 1.19 25.05 2.38
CA SER A 101 0.17 24.67 3.37
C SER A 101 0.04 23.15 3.54
N ARG A 102 -0.25 22.43 2.46
CA ARG A 102 -0.55 20.99 2.54
C ARG A 102 -0.19 20.26 1.24
N PRO A 103 0.27 19.00 1.33
CA PRO A 103 0.50 18.17 0.15
C PRO A 103 -0.83 17.80 -0.52
N SER A 104 -0.73 17.27 -1.73
CA SER A 104 -1.80 16.53 -2.40
C SER A 104 -2.19 15.30 -1.58
N THR A 105 -3.45 14.90 -1.68
CA THR A 105 -3.98 13.80 -0.88
C THR A 105 -4.95 12.96 -1.69
N ASP A 106 -4.66 11.66 -1.79
CA ASP A 106 -5.57 10.66 -2.32
C ASP A 106 -6.47 10.13 -1.21
N VAL A 107 -7.77 10.35 -1.32
CA VAL A 107 -8.78 9.89 -0.37
C VAL A 107 -9.52 8.69 -0.93
N VAL A 108 -9.33 7.52 -0.33
CA VAL A 108 -9.89 6.24 -0.80
C VAL A 108 -11.08 5.84 0.07
N PRO A 109 -12.33 5.91 -0.43
CA PRO A 109 -13.47 5.33 0.26
C PRO A 109 -13.39 3.79 0.22
N CYS A 110 -13.49 3.15 1.37
CA CYS A 110 -13.41 1.70 1.48
C CYS A 110 -14.30 1.14 2.59
N PHE A 111 -14.50 -0.17 2.59
CA PHE A 111 -15.20 -0.89 3.65
C PHE A 111 -14.23 -1.77 4.41
N LYS A 112 -14.56 -2.09 5.67
CA LYS A 112 -13.92 -3.22 6.36
C LYS A 112 -14.06 -4.49 5.52
N TYR A 113 -13.00 -5.27 5.49
CA TYR A 113 -12.98 -6.58 4.85
C TYR A 113 -12.45 -7.63 5.82
N VAL A 114 -13.06 -8.81 5.81
CA VAL A 114 -12.67 -9.95 6.66
C VAL A 114 -12.42 -11.18 5.79
N LEU A 115 -11.22 -11.75 5.87
CA LEU A 115 -10.93 -13.06 5.30
C LEU A 115 -10.96 -14.09 6.42
N TYR A 116 -11.92 -15.01 6.38
CA TYR A 116 -11.95 -16.15 7.30
C TYR A 116 -10.99 -17.23 6.84
N ASP A 117 -10.00 -17.53 7.67
CA ASP A 117 -8.93 -18.47 7.38
C ASP A 117 -8.49 -19.18 8.66
N GLY A 118 -8.59 -20.51 8.69
CA GLY A 118 -8.18 -21.32 9.84
C GLY A 118 -6.67 -21.28 10.13
N ALA A 119 -5.84 -20.85 9.17
CA ALA A 119 -4.42 -20.62 9.38
C ALA A 119 -4.12 -19.27 10.05
N ALA A 120 -5.09 -18.33 10.04
CA ALA A 120 -4.91 -17.02 10.66
C ALA A 120 -4.93 -17.13 12.20
N PRO A 121 -4.09 -16.36 12.91
CA PRO A 121 -4.23 -16.20 14.37
C PRO A 121 -5.62 -15.65 14.70
N GLY A 122 -6.43 -16.45 15.41
CA GLY A 122 -7.82 -16.07 15.72
C GLY A 122 -8.83 -16.39 14.61
N GLY A 123 -8.43 -17.08 13.55
CA GLY A 123 -9.31 -17.61 12.50
C GLY A 123 -9.74 -16.61 11.43
N MET A 124 -9.20 -15.38 11.45
CA MET A 124 -9.48 -14.38 10.42
C MET A 124 -8.36 -13.35 10.27
N TYR A 125 -8.29 -12.76 9.09
CA TYR A 125 -7.53 -11.53 8.81
C TYR A 125 -8.49 -10.36 8.59
N GLU A 126 -8.14 -9.19 9.12
CA GLU A 126 -8.88 -7.95 8.88
C GLU A 126 -8.11 -7.06 7.90
N GLY A 127 -8.84 -6.46 6.97
CA GLY A 127 -8.31 -5.53 5.98
C GLY A 127 -9.38 -4.57 5.49
N SER A 128 -9.19 -4.07 4.28
CA SER A 128 -10.13 -3.15 3.63
C SER A 128 -10.42 -3.58 2.20
N VAL A 129 -11.63 -3.27 1.72
CA VAL A 129 -12.02 -3.45 0.32
C VAL A 129 -12.44 -2.13 -0.30
N VAL A 130 -11.88 -1.85 -1.48
CA VAL A 130 -12.17 -0.68 -2.31
C VAL A 130 -12.94 -1.16 -3.53
N PHE A 131 -13.95 -0.39 -3.95
CA PHE A 131 -14.67 -0.63 -5.20
C PHE A 131 -14.33 0.47 -6.19
N GLY A 132 -13.74 0.09 -7.33
CA GLY A 132 -13.46 0.99 -8.43
C GLY A 132 -14.74 1.42 -9.15
N ARG A 133 -14.66 2.56 -9.84
CA ARG A 133 -15.70 3.03 -10.78
C ARG A 133 -15.93 2.03 -11.92
N ASP A 134 -14.90 1.26 -12.26
CA ASP A 134 -14.96 0.13 -13.20
C ASP A 134 -15.69 -1.12 -12.65
N GLY A 135 -16.18 -1.07 -11.40
CA GLY A 135 -16.88 -2.16 -10.73
C GLY A 135 -15.96 -3.23 -10.14
N LYS A 136 -14.63 -3.12 -10.31
CA LYS A 136 -13.67 -4.08 -9.75
C LYS A 136 -13.50 -3.87 -8.25
N LYS A 137 -13.35 -4.97 -7.51
CA LYS A 137 -13.00 -4.95 -6.08
C LYS A 137 -11.49 -5.08 -5.89
N ILE A 138 -10.93 -4.30 -4.98
CA ILE A 138 -9.52 -4.40 -4.56
C ILE A 138 -9.48 -4.58 -3.05
N VAL A 139 -9.02 -5.74 -2.60
CA VAL A 139 -8.82 -6.04 -1.17
C VAL A 139 -7.38 -5.70 -0.79
N ASN A 140 -7.18 -5.01 0.33
CA ASN A 140 -5.87 -4.62 0.85
C ASN A 140 -5.75 -4.94 2.34
N TRP A 141 -4.51 -5.09 2.80
CA TRP A 141 -4.16 -5.50 4.16
C TRP A 141 -3.19 -4.50 4.82
N PRO A 142 -3.55 -3.20 4.90
CA PRO A 142 -2.60 -2.16 5.30
C PRO A 142 -2.10 -2.30 6.73
N GLU A 143 -2.93 -2.82 7.65
CA GLU A 143 -2.55 -3.05 9.05
C GLU A 143 -1.49 -4.15 9.18
N LEU A 144 -1.63 -5.23 8.41
CA LEU A 144 -0.64 -6.32 8.36
C LEU A 144 0.66 -5.83 7.72
N GLN A 145 0.59 -5.14 6.57
CA GLN A 145 1.75 -4.49 5.96
C GLN A 145 2.49 -3.61 6.97
N PHE A 146 1.78 -2.75 7.69
CA PHE A 146 2.36 -1.85 8.67
C PHE A 146 3.03 -2.60 9.82
N ALA A 147 2.33 -3.58 10.41
CA ALA A 147 2.84 -4.37 11.52
C ALA A 147 4.09 -5.17 11.14
N ASN A 148 4.03 -5.88 10.02
CA ASN A 148 5.12 -6.70 9.50
C ASN A 148 6.32 -5.85 9.10
N GLY A 149 6.09 -4.76 8.36
CA GLY A 149 7.15 -3.81 7.98
C GLY A 149 7.82 -3.17 9.20
N ARG A 150 7.07 -2.85 10.27
CA ARG A 150 7.64 -2.35 11.54
C ARG A 150 8.46 -3.41 12.26
N ALA A 151 7.96 -4.65 12.33
CA ALA A 151 8.66 -5.77 12.95
C ALA A 151 9.99 -6.03 12.23
N LYS A 152 9.96 -6.16 10.89
CA LYS A 152 11.15 -6.34 10.05
C LYS A 152 12.13 -5.18 10.20
N ASN A 153 11.66 -3.94 10.20
CA ASN A 153 12.53 -2.77 10.41
C ASN A 153 13.22 -2.79 11.77
N THR A 154 12.53 -3.22 12.82
CA THR A 154 13.10 -3.34 14.16
C THR A 154 14.16 -4.44 14.19
N ALA A 155 13.84 -5.60 13.63
CA ALA A 155 14.74 -6.76 13.58
C ALA A 155 16.01 -6.51 12.74
N THR A 156 15.99 -5.55 11.83
CA THR A 156 17.11 -5.19 10.93
C THR A 156 17.81 -3.90 11.35
N HIS A 157 17.65 -3.46 12.61
CA HIS A 157 18.26 -2.23 13.13
C HIS A 157 17.97 -0.99 12.25
N GLN A 158 16.73 -0.89 11.78
CA GLN A 158 16.20 0.17 10.92
C GLN A 158 16.75 0.19 9.50
N ARG A 159 17.51 -0.83 9.09
CA ARG A 159 18.11 -0.91 7.76
C ARG A 159 17.12 -1.31 6.68
N TYR A 160 16.10 -2.12 6.99
CA TYR A 160 15.05 -2.49 6.03
C TYR A 160 14.42 -1.25 5.37
N LYS A 161 13.84 -0.33 6.15
CA LYS A 161 13.20 0.88 5.59
C LYS A 161 14.21 1.85 4.99
N PHE A 162 15.47 1.82 5.43
CA PHE A 162 16.55 2.57 4.78
C PHE A 162 16.76 2.09 3.35
N VAL A 163 16.94 0.78 3.13
CA VAL A 163 17.12 0.21 1.80
C VAL A 163 15.89 0.43 0.92
N VAL A 164 14.66 0.30 1.46
CA VAL A 164 13.43 0.65 0.73
C VAL A 164 13.49 2.09 0.21
N ARG A 165 13.87 3.06 1.06
CA ARG A 165 13.97 4.47 0.64
C ARG A 165 15.08 4.69 -0.39
N VAL A 166 16.20 3.97 -0.31
CA VAL A 166 17.24 4.03 -1.34
C VAL A 166 16.69 3.55 -2.68
N LEU A 167 16.09 2.36 -2.73
CA LEU A 167 15.53 1.81 -3.96
C LEU A 167 14.46 2.72 -4.57
N LYS A 168 13.61 3.35 -3.74
CA LYS A 168 12.61 4.31 -4.20
C LYS A 168 13.21 5.59 -4.80
N ASN A 169 14.27 6.14 -4.23
CA ASN A 169 14.93 7.29 -4.85
C ASN A 169 15.56 6.90 -6.19
N VAL A 170 16.19 5.72 -6.26
CA VAL A 170 16.74 5.18 -7.50
C VAL A 170 15.66 4.97 -8.56
N GLU A 171 14.52 4.39 -8.20
CA GLU A 171 13.36 4.27 -9.08
C GLU A 171 12.92 5.62 -9.63
N ASN A 172 12.73 6.63 -8.75
CA ASN A 172 12.32 7.97 -9.14
C ASN A 172 13.30 8.62 -10.11
N ASP A 173 14.60 8.49 -9.86
CA ASP A 173 15.66 9.02 -10.73
C ASP A 173 15.65 8.32 -12.09
N LEU A 174 15.58 6.98 -12.12
CA LEU A 174 15.53 6.19 -13.36
C LEU A 174 14.26 6.46 -14.19
N THR A 175 13.12 6.68 -13.54
CA THR A 175 11.89 7.09 -14.21
C THR A 175 12.01 8.50 -14.79
N ALA A 176 12.60 9.45 -14.05
CA ALA A 176 12.82 10.82 -14.53
C ALA A 176 13.78 10.86 -15.74
N GLU A 177 14.74 9.94 -15.80
CA GLU A 177 15.65 9.74 -16.93
C GLU A 177 15.04 8.96 -18.11
N GLY A 178 13.83 8.40 -17.94
CA GLY A 178 13.15 7.59 -18.95
C GLY A 178 13.78 6.21 -19.16
N VAL A 179 14.56 5.71 -18.19
CA VAL A 179 15.22 4.40 -18.23
C VAL A 179 14.21 3.27 -17.95
N ILE A 180 13.28 3.51 -17.03
CA ILE A 180 12.17 2.61 -16.70
C ILE A 180 10.84 3.37 -16.68
N GLU A 181 9.73 2.67 -16.86
CA GLU A 181 8.41 3.24 -16.60
C GLU A 181 8.21 3.46 -15.10
N ALA A 182 7.36 4.43 -14.73
CA ALA A 182 7.01 4.69 -13.34
C ALA A 182 6.33 3.45 -12.73
N LEU A 183 6.82 3.01 -11.56
CA LEU A 183 6.26 1.85 -10.86
C LEU A 183 5.45 2.32 -9.65
N PRO A 184 4.52 1.48 -9.12
CA PRO A 184 3.83 1.84 -7.90
C PRO A 184 4.82 1.91 -6.73
N SER A 185 4.80 2.99 -5.93
CA SER A 185 5.74 3.19 -4.82
C SER A 185 5.77 2.05 -3.78
N TYR A 186 4.72 1.23 -3.72
CA TYR A 186 4.64 0.04 -2.87
C TYR A 186 5.51 -1.12 -3.38
N PHE A 187 5.80 -1.17 -4.69
CA PHE A 187 6.54 -2.26 -5.31
C PHE A 187 7.97 -2.37 -4.77
N SER A 188 8.67 -1.25 -4.65
CA SER A 188 10.00 -1.16 -4.02
C SER A 188 9.98 -1.67 -2.56
N GLU A 189 8.89 -1.41 -1.80
CA GLU A 189 8.72 -1.95 -0.45
C GLU A 189 8.56 -3.48 -0.47
N CYS A 190 7.78 -4.00 -1.41
CA CYS A 190 7.58 -5.44 -1.55
C CYS A 190 8.85 -6.19 -1.94
N LEU A 191 9.63 -5.68 -2.90
CA LEU A 191 10.88 -6.32 -3.31
C LEU A 191 11.83 -6.48 -2.12
N ILE A 192 12.06 -5.38 -1.39
CA ILE A 192 12.99 -5.37 -0.26
C ILE A 192 12.43 -6.12 0.96
N TYR A 193 11.11 -6.29 1.10
CA TYR A 193 10.52 -7.08 2.18
C TYR A 193 10.97 -8.55 2.16
N ASN A 194 11.17 -9.10 0.97
CA ASN A 194 11.57 -10.50 0.76
C ASN A 194 13.05 -10.78 1.05
N VAL A 195 13.87 -9.76 1.27
CA VAL A 195 15.28 -9.92 1.64
C VAL A 195 15.38 -10.47 3.07
N PRO A 196 16.14 -11.55 3.35
CA PRO A 196 16.28 -12.09 4.70
C PRO A 196 16.95 -11.09 5.65
N ASN A 197 16.53 -11.07 6.92
CA ASN A 197 17.07 -10.13 7.93
C ASN A 197 18.61 -10.13 8.03
N PRO A 198 19.32 -11.27 7.98
CA PRO A 198 20.78 -11.28 8.05
C PRO A 198 21.48 -10.49 6.94
N VAL A 199 20.87 -10.39 5.75
CA VAL A 199 21.43 -9.63 4.61
C VAL A 199 21.52 -8.15 4.94
N PHE A 200 20.51 -7.58 5.60
CA PHE A 200 20.53 -6.18 6.02
C PHE A 200 21.59 -5.88 7.08
N LEU A 201 21.93 -6.87 7.91
CA LEU A 201 22.86 -6.70 9.02
C LEU A 201 24.33 -6.83 8.61
N ASN A 202 24.59 -7.10 7.33
CA ASN A 202 25.93 -7.13 6.79
C ASN A 202 26.54 -5.71 6.72
N GLY A 203 27.81 -5.58 7.12
CA GLY A 203 28.62 -4.39 6.86
C GLY A 203 28.00 -3.05 7.27
N ASP A 204 28.28 -2.01 6.50
CA ASP A 204 27.70 -0.68 6.66
C ASP A 204 26.34 -0.53 5.93
N LEU A 205 25.87 0.71 5.74
CA LEU A 205 24.61 0.98 5.06
C LEU A 205 24.68 0.73 3.54
N ASP A 206 25.83 0.95 2.93
CA ASP A 206 26.05 0.72 1.49
C ASP A 206 26.17 -0.78 1.20
N ASP A 207 26.85 -1.51 2.08
CA ASP A 207 26.87 -2.98 2.07
C ASP A 207 25.45 -3.56 2.20
N ALA A 208 24.62 -2.98 3.06
CA ALA A 208 23.24 -3.42 3.23
C ALA A 208 22.40 -3.19 1.95
N VAL A 209 22.63 -2.09 1.23
CA VAL A 209 21.93 -1.82 -0.04
C VAL A 209 22.39 -2.79 -1.12
N SER A 210 23.69 -2.87 -1.39
CA SER A 210 24.25 -3.74 -2.42
C SER A 210 23.88 -5.21 -2.16
N ALA A 211 24.06 -5.72 -0.94
CA ALA A 211 23.69 -7.10 -0.60
C ALA A 211 22.17 -7.36 -0.75
N SER A 212 21.31 -6.38 -0.43
CA SER A 212 19.87 -6.50 -0.63
C SER A 212 19.48 -6.59 -2.10
N LEU A 213 20.07 -5.74 -2.97
CA LEU A 213 19.80 -5.77 -4.41
C LEU A 213 20.30 -7.08 -5.04
N ALA A 214 21.47 -7.57 -4.63
CA ALA A 214 22.00 -8.86 -5.07
C ALA A 214 21.08 -10.02 -4.64
N GLU A 215 20.55 -9.99 -3.42
CA GLU A 215 19.62 -11.01 -2.94
C GLU A 215 18.28 -10.98 -3.69
N VAL A 216 17.71 -9.80 -3.95
CA VAL A 216 16.50 -9.70 -4.77
C VAL A 216 16.77 -10.24 -6.18
N TYR A 217 17.90 -9.88 -6.81
CA TYR A 217 18.27 -10.42 -8.12
C TYR A 217 18.37 -11.96 -8.09
N ARG A 218 19.02 -12.54 -7.08
CA ARG A 218 19.15 -13.99 -6.90
C ARG A 218 17.78 -14.66 -6.78
N GLN A 219 16.86 -14.08 -6.00
CA GLN A 219 15.49 -14.57 -5.86
C GLN A 219 14.71 -14.48 -7.19
N LEU A 220 14.89 -13.39 -7.95
CA LEU A 220 14.27 -13.20 -9.26
C LEU A 220 14.79 -14.19 -10.32
N ASP A 221 16.07 -14.57 -10.28
CA ASP A 221 16.67 -15.54 -11.21
C ASP A 221 16.18 -16.98 -10.95
N SER A 222 15.76 -17.27 -9.71
CA SER A 222 15.21 -18.56 -9.30
C SER A 222 13.69 -18.60 -9.43
N ALA A 223 13.17 -19.37 -10.41
CA ALA A 223 11.72 -19.50 -10.61
C ALA A 223 10.98 -19.98 -9.35
N THR A 224 11.59 -20.84 -8.55
CA THR A 224 10.99 -21.33 -7.30
C THR A 224 10.95 -20.24 -6.23
N GLU A 225 12.03 -19.48 -6.03
CA GLU A 225 12.04 -18.45 -4.98
C GLU A 225 11.18 -17.26 -5.38
N ARG A 226 11.19 -16.87 -6.66
CA ARG A 226 10.35 -15.80 -7.18
C ARG A 226 8.86 -16.04 -6.93
N GLN A 227 8.40 -17.28 -7.08
CA GLN A 227 7.00 -17.66 -6.80
C GLN A 227 6.63 -17.60 -5.31
N LEU A 228 7.63 -17.61 -4.42
CA LEU A 228 7.45 -17.51 -2.96
C LEU A 228 7.55 -16.08 -2.45
N MET A 229 7.91 -15.11 -3.30
CA MET A 229 7.98 -13.72 -2.88
C MET A 229 6.60 -13.19 -2.56
N GLN A 230 6.48 -12.49 -1.43
CA GLN A 230 5.22 -11.98 -0.90
C GLN A 230 5.23 -10.45 -0.81
N GLU A 231 4.03 -9.88 -0.83
CA GLU A 231 3.84 -8.53 -0.32
C GLU A 231 4.08 -8.47 1.20
N PRO A 232 4.43 -7.30 1.78
CA PRO A 232 4.67 -7.18 3.23
C PRO A 232 3.51 -7.59 4.13
N ASN A 233 2.28 -7.66 3.60
CA ASN A 233 1.15 -8.19 4.36
C ASN A 233 1.16 -9.71 4.53
N GLU A 234 2.05 -10.44 3.85
CA GLU A 234 2.20 -11.90 3.88
C GLU A 234 0.95 -12.70 3.48
N ILE A 235 -0.07 -12.04 2.94
CA ILE A 235 -1.29 -12.68 2.41
C ILE A 235 -1.18 -12.82 0.89
N LYS A 236 -0.69 -11.78 0.21
CA LYS A 236 -0.58 -11.76 -1.26
C LYS A 236 0.82 -12.13 -1.72
N MET A 237 0.88 -12.89 -2.82
CA MET A 237 2.12 -13.09 -3.56
C MET A 237 2.50 -11.81 -4.30
N LEU A 238 3.80 -11.52 -4.34
CA LEU A 238 4.35 -10.34 -5.01
C LEU A 238 4.08 -10.38 -6.51
N PHE A 239 4.10 -11.56 -7.12
CA PHE A 239 3.81 -11.75 -8.54
C PHE A 239 2.55 -12.59 -8.74
N GLY A 240 1.73 -12.21 -9.72
CA GLY A 240 0.47 -12.87 -10.05
C GLY A 240 -0.30 -12.12 -11.12
N SER A 241 -1.37 -12.72 -11.66
CA SER A 241 -2.16 -12.14 -12.77
C SER A 241 -2.84 -10.82 -12.42
N GLU A 242 -3.11 -10.59 -11.13
CA GLU A 242 -3.84 -9.41 -10.64
C GLU A 242 -2.90 -8.25 -10.23
N GLN A 243 -1.58 -8.42 -10.36
CA GLN A 243 -0.62 -7.40 -9.97
C GLN A 243 -0.48 -6.30 -11.01
N LYS A 244 -0.15 -5.08 -10.54
CA LYS A 244 0.04 -3.90 -11.41
C LYS A 244 1.43 -3.84 -12.04
N TRP A 245 2.28 -4.80 -11.73
CA TRP A 245 3.67 -4.91 -12.17
C TRP A 245 3.95 -6.36 -12.58
N ARG A 246 5.04 -6.55 -13.30
CA ARG A 246 5.52 -7.83 -13.84
C ARG A 246 6.85 -8.20 -13.21
N GLU A 247 7.23 -9.47 -13.36
CA GLU A 247 8.56 -9.96 -12.97
C GLU A 247 9.68 -9.17 -13.69
N GLN A 248 9.46 -8.82 -14.96
CA GLN A 248 10.41 -8.04 -15.74
C GLN A 248 10.62 -6.64 -15.15
N ASP A 249 9.57 -6.01 -14.64
CA ASP A 249 9.66 -4.67 -14.05
C ASP A 249 10.54 -4.71 -12.78
N ALA A 250 10.48 -5.80 -12.00
CA ALA A 250 11.40 -6.01 -10.87
C ALA A 250 12.85 -6.17 -11.34
N LEU A 251 13.06 -7.01 -12.35
CA LEU A 251 14.39 -7.31 -12.87
C LEU A 251 15.05 -6.04 -13.43
N ASP A 252 14.30 -5.26 -14.20
CA ASP A 252 14.77 -4.00 -14.78
C ASP A 252 15.13 -2.99 -13.67
N LEU A 253 14.25 -2.79 -12.68
CA LEU A 253 14.52 -1.89 -11.56
C LEU A 253 15.79 -2.29 -10.79
N ILE A 254 15.97 -3.59 -10.50
CA ILE A 254 17.14 -4.07 -9.75
C ILE A 254 18.43 -3.95 -10.57
N LEU A 255 18.41 -4.31 -11.86
CA LEU A 255 19.60 -4.23 -12.72
C LEU A 255 20.00 -2.79 -13.03
N HIS A 256 19.03 -1.93 -13.35
CA HIS A 256 19.30 -0.51 -13.58
C HIS A 256 19.71 0.19 -12.28
N GLY A 257 19.06 -0.14 -11.15
CA GLY A 257 19.43 0.41 -9.86
C GLY A 257 20.83 0.02 -9.39
N TRP A 258 21.25 -1.23 -9.65
CA TRP A 258 22.62 -1.69 -9.39
C TRP A 258 23.65 -0.85 -10.14
N ARG A 259 23.40 -0.57 -11.42
CA ARG A 259 24.28 0.26 -12.27
C ARG A 259 24.26 1.72 -11.82
N TYR A 260 23.09 2.26 -11.52
CA TYR A 260 22.91 3.64 -11.05
C TYR A 260 23.72 3.93 -9.78
N LEU A 261 23.74 2.96 -8.85
CA LEU A 261 24.50 3.05 -7.61
C LEU A 261 26.00 2.72 -7.76
N ASN A 262 26.48 2.42 -8.98
CA ASN A 262 27.87 2.05 -9.28
C ASN A 262 28.39 0.81 -8.52
N TYR A 263 27.52 -0.16 -8.24
CA TYR A 263 27.96 -1.45 -7.68
C TYR A 263 28.52 -2.40 -8.73
N GLY A 264 28.38 -2.06 -10.02
CA GLY A 264 28.89 -2.85 -11.15
C GLY A 264 30.19 -2.26 -11.71
N GLY A 265 31.29 -2.94 -11.42
CA GLY A 265 32.49 -3.01 -12.27
C GLY A 265 32.56 -4.35 -12.99
#